data_AF-A0A1S1N825-F1
#
_entry.id   AF-A0A1S1N825-F1
#
_cell.length_a   1.000
_cell.length_b   1.000
_cell.length_c   1.000
_cell.angle_alpha   90.00
_cell.angle_beta   90.00
_cell.angle_gamma   90.00
#
_symmetry.space_group_name_H-M   'P 1'
#
loop_
_entity.id
_entity.type
_entity.pdbx_description
1 polymer ?
#
loop_
_entity_poly.entity_id
_entity_poly.type
_entity_poly.pdbx_seq_one_letter_code
_entity_poly.pdbx_strand_id
1 'polypeptide(L)'
;MFGDLTLHFDTIILLGLILAFVFNLSFRVLNIIKNDSLVITAGIIATSYFLSNHFLSEILAATYPYFILFLSDLLTVSAIVLLHKLFSLVPSRAYWYVIFGLSMNGLLFFAMHIDRFVLENSEPWWFWTVYSVSVNFLDLMMVAVLILNRDFLFIGSLLNKIKALSRTSSVLNTHNK
;
A
#
# COMPACT_ATOMS: atom_id res chain seq x y z
N MET A 1 -15.88 -20.25 9.59
CA MET A 1 -15.74 -20.66 8.17
C MET A 1 -15.17 -19.55 7.28
N PHE A 2 -15.44 -18.24 7.51
CA PHE A 2 -14.75 -17.14 6.80
C PHE A 2 -13.36 -16.77 7.37
N GLY A 3 -13.04 -17.19 8.61
CA GLY A 3 -11.75 -16.92 9.25
C GLY A 3 -10.57 -17.60 8.55
N ASP A 4 -10.71 -18.88 8.20
CA ASP A 4 -9.64 -19.66 7.58
C ASP A 4 -9.27 -19.14 6.19
N LEU A 5 -10.27 -18.76 5.38
CA LEU A 5 -10.03 -18.23 4.04
C LEU A 5 -9.30 -16.88 4.08
N THR A 6 -9.64 -16.02 5.03
CA THR A 6 -9.00 -14.70 5.20
C THR A 6 -7.53 -14.88 5.60
N LEU A 7 -7.25 -15.79 6.53
CA LEU A 7 -5.88 -16.11 6.96
C LEU A 7 -5.03 -16.66 5.79
N HIS A 8 -5.63 -17.49 4.93
CA HIS A 8 -4.95 -17.98 3.73
C HIS A 8 -4.66 -16.86 2.72
N PHE A 9 -5.57 -15.90 2.53
CA PHE A 9 -5.35 -14.76 1.64
C PHE A 9 -4.24 -13.84 2.14
N ASP A 10 -4.23 -13.49 3.42
CA ASP A 10 -3.19 -12.65 4.02
C ASP A 10 -1.81 -13.32 3.90
N THR A 11 -1.75 -14.64 4.06
CA THR A 11 -0.53 -15.43 3.88
C THR A 11 -0.04 -15.39 2.43
N ILE A 12 -0.93 -15.48 1.44
CA ILE A 12 -0.58 -15.38 0.01
C ILE A 12 -0.02 -14.00 -0.31
N ILE A 13 -0.62 -12.93 0.22
CA ILE A 13 -0.12 -11.55 0.05
C ILE A 13 1.27 -11.42 0.65
N LEU A 14 1.47 -11.88 1.89
CA LEU A 14 2.78 -11.85 2.56
C LEU A 14 3.85 -12.59 1.75
N LEU A 15 3.55 -13.81 1.28
CA LEU A 15 4.45 -14.57 0.42
C LEU A 15 4.76 -13.83 -0.89
N GLY A 16 3.75 -13.20 -1.50
CA GLY A 16 3.92 -12.37 -2.69
C GLY A 16 4.85 -11.18 -2.45
N LEU A 17 4.72 -10.49 -1.32
CA LEU A 17 5.58 -9.35 -0.95
C LEU A 17 7.03 -9.80 -0.67
N ILE A 18 7.21 -10.89 0.07
CA ILE A 18 8.55 -11.47 0.32
C ILE A 18 9.21 -11.89 -1.00
N LEU A 19 8.46 -12.58 -1.87
CA LEU A 19 8.97 -12.99 -3.18
C LEU A 19 9.34 -11.79 -4.05
N ALA A 20 8.51 -10.74 -4.05
CA ALA A 20 8.80 -9.52 -4.78
C ALA A 20 10.07 -8.83 -4.25
N PHE A 21 10.26 -8.79 -2.93
CA PHE A 21 11.48 -8.25 -2.33
C PHE A 21 12.72 -9.07 -2.72
N VAL A 22 12.69 -10.39 -2.52
CA VAL A 22 13.81 -11.27 -2.84
C VAL A 22 14.15 -11.19 -4.33
N PHE A 23 13.14 -11.21 -5.20
CA PHE A 23 13.31 -11.06 -6.65
C PHE A 23 14.03 -9.75 -7.02
N ASN A 24 13.55 -8.62 -6.51
CA ASN A 24 14.15 -7.31 -6.76
C ASN A 24 15.57 -7.21 -6.18
N LEU A 25 15.80 -7.78 -4.99
CA LEU A 25 17.11 -7.82 -4.35
C LEU A 25 18.10 -8.67 -5.17
N SER A 26 17.70 -9.87 -5.61
CA SER A 26 18.53 -10.73 -6.46
C SER A 26 18.92 -10.01 -7.76
N PHE A 27 17.95 -9.36 -8.41
CA PHE A 27 18.21 -8.63 -9.65
C PHE A 27 19.08 -7.40 -9.44
N ARG A 28 19.03 -6.79 -8.25
CA ARG A 28 19.94 -5.72 -7.86
C ARG A 28 21.36 -6.24 -7.64
N VAL A 29 21.53 -7.35 -6.93
CA VAL A 29 22.85 -7.99 -6.69
C VAL A 29 23.51 -8.40 -8.01
N LEU A 30 22.72 -8.91 -8.95
CA LEU A 30 23.17 -9.26 -10.30
C LEU A 30 23.36 -8.05 -11.23
N ASN A 31 23.17 -6.82 -10.75
CA ASN A 31 23.24 -5.57 -11.53
C ASN A 31 22.29 -5.52 -12.75
N ILE A 32 21.21 -6.29 -12.74
CA ILE A 32 20.16 -6.30 -13.77
C ILE A 32 19.23 -5.08 -13.57
N ILE A 33 18.80 -4.85 -12.32
CA ILE A 33 17.97 -3.69 -11.95
C ILE A 33 18.84 -2.67 -11.22
N LYS A 34 18.84 -1.42 -11.71
CA LYS A 34 19.54 -0.29 -11.09
C LYS A 34 18.63 0.62 -10.24
N ASN A 35 17.38 0.24 -10.03
CA ASN A 35 16.40 1.05 -9.31
C ASN A 35 16.41 0.74 -7.80
N ASP A 36 17.15 1.54 -7.03
CA ASP A 36 17.22 1.41 -5.56
C ASP A 36 15.90 1.73 -4.86
N SER A 37 15.10 2.66 -5.40
CA SER A 37 13.78 2.98 -4.87
C SER A 37 12.86 1.76 -4.86
N LEU A 38 12.90 0.94 -5.92
CA LEU A 38 12.10 -0.28 -6.02
C LEU A 38 12.48 -1.30 -4.94
N VAL A 39 13.77 -1.59 -4.81
CA VAL A 39 14.29 -2.58 -3.84
C VAL A 39 13.98 -2.16 -2.41
N ILE A 40 14.23 -0.88 -2.08
CA ILE A 40 13.97 -0.34 -0.75
C ILE A 40 12.48 -0.33 -0.43
N THR A 41 11.63 0.09 -1.37
CA THR A 41 10.17 0.04 -1.19
C THR A 41 9.70 -1.39 -0.95
N ALA A 42 10.17 -2.36 -1.76
CA ALA A 42 9.83 -3.77 -1.62
C ALA A 42 10.28 -4.35 -0.27
N GLY A 43 11.49 -3.99 0.19
CA GLY A 43 12.01 -4.42 1.48
C GLY A 43 11.17 -3.92 2.64
N ILE A 44 10.86 -2.62 2.66
CA ILE A 44 10.11 -2.00 3.76
C ILE A 44 8.71 -2.61 3.87
N ILE A 45 7.99 -2.73 2.75
CA ILE A 45 6.63 -3.30 2.78
C ILE A 45 6.64 -4.78 3.17
N ALA A 46 7.58 -5.59 2.65
CA ALA A 46 7.69 -7.00 3.01
C ALA A 46 8.01 -7.18 4.50
N THR A 47 8.94 -6.39 5.04
CA THR A 47 9.25 -6.40 6.48
C THR A 47 8.07 -5.94 7.32
N SER A 48 7.35 -4.91 6.89
CA SER A 48 6.20 -4.39 7.63
C SER A 48 5.06 -5.41 7.70
N TYR A 49 4.68 -6.01 6.57
CA TYR A 49 3.64 -7.05 6.55
C TYR A 49 4.06 -8.28 7.35
N PHE A 50 5.34 -8.68 7.29
CA PHE A 50 5.86 -9.77 8.10
C PHE A 50 5.74 -9.46 9.61
N LEU A 51 6.17 -8.27 10.03
CA LEU A 51 6.12 -7.84 11.42
C LEU A 51 4.68 -7.75 11.92
N SER A 52 3.79 -7.15 11.13
CA SER A 52 2.38 -7.01 11.47
C SER A 52 1.69 -8.37 11.60
N ASN A 53 1.92 -9.28 10.65
CA ASN A 53 1.23 -10.57 10.60
C ASN A 53 1.74 -11.61 11.62
N HIS A 54 3.01 -11.55 12.04
CA HIS A 54 3.56 -12.49 13.02
C HIS A 54 3.62 -11.94 14.45
N PHE A 55 3.88 -10.63 14.63
CA PHE A 55 4.14 -10.08 15.97
C PHE A 55 2.95 -9.25 16.50
N LEU A 56 2.30 -8.45 15.65
CA LEU A 56 1.20 -7.57 16.10
C LEU A 56 -0.13 -8.32 16.22
N SER A 57 -0.37 -9.31 15.35
CA SER A 57 -1.56 -10.17 15.36
C SER A 57 -1.71 -10.98 16.65
N GLU A 58 -0.62 -11.50 17.21
CA GLU A 58 -0.66 -12.33 18.42
C GLU A 58 -0.75 -11.50 19.72
N ILE A 59 -0.17 -10.29 19.75
CA ILE A 59 0.00 -9.52 20.98
C ILE A 59 -1.10 -8.45 21.18
N LEU A 60 -1.56 -7.81 20.10
CA LEU A 60 -2.35 -6.58 20.18
C LEU A 60 -3.73 -6.67 19.48
N ALA A 61 -3.91 -7.60 18.53
CA ALA A 61 -5.13 -7.66 17.71
C ALA A 61 -6.40 -8.07 18.47
N ALA A 62 -6.29 -8.58 19.69
CA ALA A 62 -7.45 -8.98 20.50
C ALA A 62 -8.33 -7.81 20.96
N THR A 63 -7.81 -6.57 20.99
CA THR A 63 -8.54 -5.41 21.51
C THR A 63 -9.04 -4.46 20.41
N TYR A 64 -8.15 -4.00 19.52
CA TYR A 64 -8.51 -3.04 18.45
C TYR A 64 -7.81 -3.38 17.11
N PRO A 65 -8.20 -4.48 16.45
CA PRO A 65 -7.46 -5.02 15.30
C PRO A 65 -7.33 -4.04 14.14
N TYR A 66 -8.42 -3.38 13.74
CA TYR A 66 -8.41 -2.44 12.61
C TYR A 66 -7.58 -1.18 12.89
N PHE A 67 -7.55 -0.71 14.14
CA PHE A 67 -6.77 0.47 14.50
C PHE A 67 -5.26 0.19 14.46
N ILE A 68 -4.85 -1.02 14.87
CA ILE A 68 -3.46 -1.46 14.80
C ILE A 68 -3.02 -1.55 13.34
N LEU A 69 -3.83 -2.14 12.46
CA LEU A 69 -3.54 -2.21 11.03
C LEU A 69 -3.41 -0.82 10.39
N PHE A 70 -4.29 0.12 10.77
CA PHE A 70 -4.18 1.52 10.35
C PHE A 70 -2.85 2.16 10.76
N LEU A 71 -2.43 1.96 12.02
CA LEU A 71 -1.15 2.46 12.50
C LEU A 71 0.03 1.81 11.79
N SER A 72 -0.03 0.51 11.53
CA SER A 72 0.98 -0.23 10.76
C SER A 72 1.16 0.37 9.36
N ASP A 73 0.07 0.66 8.65
CA ASP A 73 0.13 1.29 7.33
C ASP A 73 0.74 2.70 7.40
N LEU A 74 0.34 3.50 8.39
CA LEU A 74 0.87 4.85 8.59
C LEU A 74 2.38 4.84 8.88
N LEU A 75 2.83 3.91 9.74
CA LEU A 75 4.24 3.72 10.04
C LEU A 75 5.02 3.26 8.81
N THR A 76 4.42 2.38 7.99
CA THR A 76 5.05 1.88 6.75
C THR A 76 5.22 2.99 5.72
N VAL A 77 4.17 3.78 5.47
CA VAL A 77 4.23 4.95 4.58
C VAL A 77 5.29 5.93 5.08
N SER A 78 5.32 6.20 6.38
CA SER A 78 6.30 7.08 7.00
C SER A 78 7.72 6.56 6.79
N ALA A 79 7.97 5.28 7.02
CA ALA A 79 9.27 4.65 6.82
C ALA A 79 9.74 4.72 5.35
N ILE A 80 8.84 4.45 4.40
CA ILE A 80 9.13 4.55 2.96
C ILE A 80 9.53 5.98 2.60
N VAL A 81 8.74 6.98 3.01
CA VAL A 81 9.01 8.40 2.72
C VAL A 81 10.30 8.87 3.36
N LEU A 82 10.54 8.54 4.63
CA LEU A 82 11.73 8.92 5.37
C LEU A 82 13.00 8.33 4.76
N LEU A 83 13.00 7.04 4.42
CA LEU A 83 14.18 6.40 3.81
C LEU A 83 14.43 6.91 2.39
N HIS A 84 13.38 7.19 1.60
CA HIS A 84 13.57 7.82 0.29
C HIS A 84 14.18 9.21 0.39
N LYS A 85 13.77 10.00 1.41
CA LYS A 85 14.34 11.31 1.66
C LYS A 85 15.79 11.23 2.17
N LEU A 86 16.07 10.31 3.10
CA LEU A 86 17.40 10.12 3.69
C LEU A 86 18.44 9.72 2.63
N PHE A 87 18.07 8.83 1.71
CA PHE A 87 18.94 8.35 0.64
C PHE A 87 18.80 9.13 -0.67
N SER A 88 17.99 10.20 -0.70
CA SER A 88 17.74 11.03 -1.89
C SER A 88 17.36 10.21 -3.13
N LEU A 89 16.52 9.18 -2.93
CA LEU A 89 16.13 8.25 -3.99
C LEU A 89 15.10 8.88 -4.92
N VAL A 90 15.26 8.64 -6.22
CA VAL A 90 14.23 8.99 -7.20
C VAL A 90 13.08 7.99 -7.09
N PRO A 91 11.84 8.44 -6.81
CA PRO A 91 10.69 7.55 -6.65
C PRO A 91 10.41 6.70 -7.89
N SER A 92 10.36 5.39 -7.70
CA SER A 92 9.94 4.42 -8.73
C SER A 92 8.41 4.45 -8.93
N ARG A 93 7.92 3.73 -9.95
CA ARG A 93 6.46 3.54 -10.11
C ARG A 93 5.89 2.76 -8.93
N ALA A 94 6.58 1.70 -8.51
CA ALA A 94 6.18 0.90 -7.36
C ALA A 94 6.05 1.71 -6.08
N TYR A 95 6.94 2.67 -5.85
CA TYR A 95 6.82 3.63 -4.75
C TYR A 95 5.44 4.29 -4.73
N TRP A 96 4.99 4.88 -5.84
CA TRP A 96 3.72 5.60 -5.88
C TRP A 96 2.51 4.69 -5.69
N TYR A 97 2.54 3.50 -6.29
CA TYR A 97 1.48 2.52 -6.13
C TYR A 97 1.40 1.98 -4.69
N VAL A 98 2.54 1.76 -4.04
CA VAL A 98 2.58 1.32 -2.65
C VAL A 98 2.08 2.41 -1.70
N ILE A 99 2.51 3.66 -1.89
CA ILE A 99 2.01 4.78 -1.08
C ILE A 99 0.50 4.92 -1.24
N PHE A 100 0.00 4.83 -2.48
CA PHE A 100 -1.44 4.88 -2.75
C PHE A 100 -2.19 3.71 -2.10
N GLY A 101 -1.70 2.47 -2.28
CA GLY A 101 -2.31 1.26 -1.73
C GLY A 101 -2.40 1.30 -0.21
N LEU A 102 -1.27 1.59 0.47
CA LEU A 102 -1.23 1.71 1.93
C LEU A 102 -2.09 2.86 2.45
N SER A 103 -2.15 3.99 1.74
CA SER A 103 -3.01 5.10 2.18
C SER A 103 -4.50 4.74 2.09
N MET A 104 -4.91 4.08 1.01
CA MET A 104 -6.28 3.61 0.83
C MET A 104 -6.64 2.50 1.82
N ASN A 105 -5.75 1.53 2.05
CA ASN A 105 -5.91 0.51 3.09
C ASN A 105 -6.06 1.13 4.47
N GLY A 106 -5.17 2.06 4.84
CA GLY A 106 -5.24 2.78 6.10
C GLY A 106 -6.58 3.50 6.30
N LEU A 107 -7.09 4.20 5.29
CA LEU A 107 -8.41 4.85 5.36
C LEU A 107 -9.54 3.84 5.57
N LEU A 108 -9.47 2.69 4.90
CA LEU A 108 -10.44 1.60 5.03
C LEU A 108 -10.40 0.97 6.43
N PHE A 109 -9.20 0.71 6.97
CA PHE A 109 -9.01 0.22 8.33
C PHE A 109 -9.53 1.20 9.37
N PHE A 110 -9.26 2.49 9.20
CA PHE A 110 -9.77 3.52 10.09
C PHE A 110 -11.30 3.62 10.04
N ALA A 111 -11.90 3.55 8.85
CA ALA A 111 -13.35 3.54 8.69
C ALA A 111 -13.99 2.28 9.31
N MET A 112 -13.38 1.10 9.17
CA MET A 112 -13.82 -0.12 9.87
C MET A 112 -13.69 -0.01 11.38
N HIS A 113 -12.65 0.65 11.88
CA HIS A 113 -12.50 0.89 13.32
C HIS A 113 -13.65 1.77 13.85
N ILE A 114 -13.96 2.87 13.16
CA ILE A 114 -15.10 3.73 13.52
C ILE A 114 -16.41 2.93 13.47
N ASP A 115 -16.65 2.19 12.38
CA ASP A 115 -17.88 1.42 12.20
C ASP A 115 -18.08 0.39 13.32
N ARG A 116 -17.02 -0.35 13.66
CA ARG A 116 -17.12 -1.45 14.63
C ARG A 116 -17.11 -1.00 16.09
N PHE A 117 -16.31 0.01 16.43
CA PHE A 117 -16.01 0.36 17.83
C PHE A 117 -16.61 1.69 18.28
N VAL A 118 -16.91 2.61 17.36
CA VAL A 118 -17.50 3.92 17.69
C VAL A 118 -19.00 3.93 17.40
N LEU A 119 -19.40 3.39 16.25
CA LEU A 119 -20.81 3.27 15.86
C LEU A 119 -21.44 1.96 16.37
N GLU A 120 -20.63 1.07 16.93
CA GLU A 120 -21.04 -0.21 17.53
C GLU A 120 -21.83 -1.12 16.56
N ASN A 121 -21.59 -0.98 15.26
CA ASN A 121 -22.25 -1.81 14.25
C ASN A 121 -21.80 -3.27 14.41
N SER A 122 -22.74 -4.08 14.89
CA SER A 122 -22.48 -5.46 15.27
C SER A 122 -22.67 -6.46 14.13
N GLU A 123 -23.49 -6.11 13.14
CA GLU A 123 -23.86 -6.96 12.01
C GLU A 123 -23.14 -6.56 10.72
N PRO A 124 -22.69 -7.54 9.91
CA PRO A 124 -22.11 -7.25 8.60
C PRO A 124 -23.12 -6.57 7.68
N TRP A 125 -22.69 -5.48 7.06
CA TRP A 125 -23.45 -4.76 6.03
C TRP A 125 -22.56 -4.48 4.82
N TRP A 126 -23.11 -3.86 3.77
CA TRP A 126 -22.43 -3.75 2.48
C TRP A 126 -21.01 -3.13 2.57
N PHE A 127 -20.78 -2.22 3.52
CA PHE A 127 -19.48 -1.60 3.75
C PHE A 127 -18.40 -2.63 4.10
N TRP A 128 -18.73 -3.65 4.91
CA TRP A 128 -17.77 -4.68 5.31
C TRP A 128 -17.31 -5.52 4.11
N THR A 129 -18.22 -5.79 3.17
CA THR A 129 -17.88 -6.48 1.92
C THR A 129 -17.00 -5.61 1.03
N VAL A 130 -17.36 -4.32 0.86
CA VAL A 130 -16.56 -3.38 0.08
C VAL A 130 -15.16 -3.21 0.67
N TYR A 131 -15.06 -3.08 1.99
CA TYR A 131 -13.81 -3.04 2.73
C TYR A 131 -12.95 -4.27 2.44
N SER A 132 -13.49 -5.48 2.65
CA SER A 132 -12.73 -6.72 2.50
C SER A 132 -12.22 -6.91 1.06
N VAL A 133 -13.08 -6.67 0.07
CA VAL A 133 -12.68 -6.77 -1.36
C VAL A 133 -11.63 -5.71 -1.71
N SER A 134 -11.80 -4.48 -1.23
CA SER A 134 -10.90 -3.36 -1.58
C SER A 134 -9.51 -3.55 -1.01
N VAL A 135 -9.37 -3.94 0.26
CA VAL A 135 -8.06 -4.17 0.89
C VAL A 135 -7.30 -5.28 0.16
N ASN A 136 -7.94 -6.42 -0.07
CA ASN A 136 -7.33 -7.54 -0.81
C ASN A 136 -6.92 -7.15 -2.24
N PHE A 137 -7.74 -6.36 -2.93
CA PHE A 137 -7.43 -5.89 -4.27
C PHE A 137 -6.23 -4.93 -4.29
N LEU A 138 -6.16 -3.99 -3.35
CA LEU A 138 -5.05 -3.05 -3.22
C LEU A 138 -3.75 -3.77 -2.87
N ASP A 139 -3.80 -4.77 -2.01
CA ASP A 139 -2.65 -5.60 -1.65
C ASP A 139 -2.12 -6.39 -2.86
N LEU A 140 -3.00 -7.05 -3.59
CA LEU A 140 -2.63 -7.78 -4.81
C LEU A 140 -2.03 -6.83 -5.86
N MET A 141 -2.59 -5.61 -5.99
CA MET A 141 -2.05 -4.57 -6.86
C MET A 141 -0.64 -4.16 -6.43
N MET A 142 -0.38 -3.96 -5.14
CA MET A 142 0.96 -3.64 -4.63
C MET A 142 1.97 -4.75 -4.94
N VAL A 143 1.61 -6.02 -4.69
CA VAL A 143 2.46 -7.18 -5.05
C VAL A 143 2.76 -7.19 -6.54
N ALA A 144 1.74 -7.05 -7.39
CA ALA A 144 1.89 -7.09 -8.84
C ALA A 144 2.82 -5.97 -9.35
N VAL A 145 2.68 -4.74 -8.82
CA VAL A 145 3.52 -3.61 -9.23
C VAL A 145 4.95 -3.77 -8.72
N LEU A 146 5.18 -4.37 -7.55
CA LEU A 146 6.53 -4.64 -7.04
C LEU A 146 7.27 -5.68 -7.90
N ILE A 147 6.57 -6.68 -8.44
CA ILE A 147 7.16 -7.69 -9.33
C ILE A 147 7.41 -7.13 -10.73
N LEU A 148 6.42 -6.44 -11.31
CA LEU A 148 6.47 -6.01 -12.71
C LEU A 148 7.14 -4.65 -12.91
N ASN A 149 7.18 -3.81 -11.87
CA ASN A 149 7.56 -2.39 -11.92
C ASN A 149 6.93 -1.63 -13.11
N ARG A 150 5.70 -1.99 -13.45
CA ARG A 150 4.94 -1.48 -14.60
C ARG A 150 3.66 -0.82 -14.12
N ASP A 151 3.26 0.25 -14.80
CA ASP A 151 1.99 0.93 -14.57
C ASP A 151 0.84 0.01 -15.01
N PHE A 152 0.20 -0.67 -14.06
CA PHE A 152 -0.92 -1.59 -14.33
C PHE A 152 -2.26 -0.85 -14.48
N LEU A 153 -2.46 0.20 -13.68
CA LEU A 153 -3.70 0.99 -13.63
C LEU A 153 -3.63 2.31 -14.42
N PHE A 154 -2.61 2.49 -15.28
CA PHE A 154 -2.38 3.76 -15.98
C PHE A 154 -2.34 5.00 -15.04
N ILE A 155 -1.96 4.85 -13.75
CA ILE A 155 -1.88 5.99 -12.82
C ILE A 155 -0.97 7.09 -13.39
N GLY A 156 0.13 6.71 -14.06
CA GLY A 156 0.98 7.66 -14.77
C GLY A 156 0.24 8.46 -15.84
N SER A 157 -0.70 7.83 -16.56
CA SER A 157 -1.55 8.52 -17.55
C SER A 157 -2.54 9.48 -16.88
N LEU A 158 -3.15 9.06 -15.77
CA LEU A 158 -4.08 9.90 -15.01
C LEU A 158 -3.37 11.13 -14.41
N LEU A 159 -2.22 10.93 -13.78
CA LEU A 159 -1.40 12.01 -13.22
C LEU A 159 -0.92 12.98 -14.31
N ASN A 160 -0.52 12.45 -15.47
CA ASN A 160 -0.14 13.29 -16.61
C ASN A 160 -1.33 14.11 -17.14
N LYS A 161 -2.53 13.53 -17.17
CA LYS A 161 -3.77 14.27 -17.52
C LYS A 161 -4.10 15.35 -16.50
N ILE A 162 -4.01 15.05 -15.20
CA ILE A 162 -4.25 16.03 -14.13
C ILE A 162 -3.21 17.18 -14.22
N LYS A 163 -1.95 16.85 -14.47
CA LYS A 163 -0.87 17.84 -14.63
C LYS A 163 -1.02 18.68 -15.90
N ALA A 164 -1.54 18.10 -16.98
CA ALA A 164 -1.90 18.85 -18.17
C ALA A 164 -3.06 19.81 -17.90
N LEU A 165 -4.10 19.35 -17.18
CA LEU A 165 -5.25 20.18 -16.81
C LEU A 165 -4.86 21.33 -15.88
N SER A 166 -3.98 21.11 -14.90
CA SER A 166 -3.51 22.18 -14.01
C SER A 166 -2.65 23.21 -14.73
N ARG A 167 -1.84 22.80 -15.71
CA ARG A 167 -1.09 23.73 -16.57
C ARG A 167 -2.01 24.58 -17.44
N THR A 168 -3.02 23.98 -18.06
CA THR A 168 -4.00 24.72 -18.87
C THR A 168 -4.79 25.73 -18.02
N SER A 169 -5.17 25.39 -16.79
CA SER A 169 -5.86 26.34 -15.91
C SER A 169 -4.96 27.50 -15.49
N SER A 170 -3.66 27.27 -15.29
CA SER A 170 -2.70 28.35 -14.99
C SER A 170 -2.49 29.33 -16.15
N VAL A 171 -2.51 28.85 -17.40
CA VAL A 171 -2.32 29.69 -18.61
C VAL A 171 -3.56 30.55 -18.90
N LEU A 172 -4.76 30.01 -18.67
CA LEU A 172 -6.01 30.78 -18.81
C LEU A 172 -6.12 31.91 -17.78
N ASN A 173 -5.63 31.71 -16.55
CA ASN A 173 -5.63 32.74 -15.52
C ASN A 173 -4.64 33.89 -15.78
N THR A 174 -3.60 33.68 -16.61
CA THR A 174 -2.65 34.74 -17.00
C THR A 174 -3.13 35.62 -18.17
N HIS A 175 -4.12 35.17 -18.95
CA HIS A 175 -4.68 35.95 -20.08
C HIS A 175 -5.89 36.81 -19.71
N ASN A 176 -6.47 36.63 -18.51
CA ASN A 176 -7.62 37.39 -18.00
C ASN A 176 -7.23 38.50 -17.00
N LYS A 177 -5.95 38.90 -16.95
CA LYS A 177 -5.46 40.08 -16.23
C LYS A 177 -4.98 41.12 -17.23
#